data_AF-A0A4V6NIS6-F1
#
_entry.id   AF-A0A4V6NIS6-F1
#
_cell.length_a   1.000
_cell.length_b   1.000
_cell.length_c   1.000
_cell.angle_alpha   90.00
_cell.angle_beta   90.00
_cell.angle_gamma   90.00
#
_symmetry.space_group_name_H-M   'P 1'
#
loop_
_entity.id
_entity.type
_entity.pdbx_description
1 polymer ?
#
loop_
_entity_poly.entity_id
_entity_poly.type
_entity_poly.pdbx_seq_one_letter_code
_entity_poly.pdbx_strand_id
1 'polypeptide(L)'
;MVSILSELRRVGKRPARPRATKGLDRKAGSGQGLAPPYPIPDGEKMQKLLKVVTVFVVAGAVMFGGRWYMYVAQGDTPYDEVGIALNGYAPSPLRSWGCHKMQARFPGQLPPYGCGTPDGRNWL
;
A
#
# COMPACT_ATOMS: atom_id res chain seq x y z
N MET A 1 39.05 -34.67 -4.53
CA MET A 1 37.61 -34.32 -4.62
C MET A 1 37.29 -33.86 -6.05
N VAL A 2 37.32 -34.77 -7.03
CA VAL A 2 37.10 -34.48 -8.47
C VAL A 2 36.13 -35.51 -9.06
N SER A 3 34.99 -35.77 -8.40
CA SER A 3 34.06 -36.83 -8.84
C SER A 3 32.58 -36.50 -8.68
N ILE A 4 32.21 -35.21 -8.67
CA ILE A 4 30.78 -34.80 -8.61
C ILE A 4 30.42 -33.83 -9.76
N LEU A 5 31.09 -33.94 -10.92
CA LEU A 5 30.85 -33.03 -12.06
C LEU A 5 30.54 -33.73 -13.40
N SER A 6 30.34 -35.06 -13.46
CA SER A 6 30.24 -35.76 -14.75
C SER A 6 28.88 -36.35 -15.16
N GLU A 7 27.82 -36.34 -14.34
CA GLU A 7 26.70 -37.29 -14.61
C GLU A 7 25.29 -36.77 -14.92
N LEU A 8 25.04 -35.49 -15.24
CA LEU A 8 23.69 -35.11 -15.72
C LEU A 8 23.70 -34.10 -16.90
N ARG A 9 24.61 -34.31 -17.86
CA ARG A 9 24.64 -33.57 -19.13
C ARG A 9 23.99 -34.33 -20.32
N ARG A 10 23.25 -35.42 -20.10
CA ARG A 10 22.71 -36.23 -21.22
C ARG A 10 21.35 -36.88 -20.95
N VAL A 11 20.29 -36.10 -20.75
CA VAL A 11 18.93 -36.58 -21.03
C VAL A 11 18.11 -35.50 -21.74
N GLY A 12 17.81 -35.76 -23.00
CA GLY A 12 16.46 -35.45 -23.51
C GLY A 12 16.23 -34.06 -24.07
N LYS A 13 16.96 -33.73 -25.14
CA LYS A 13 16.55 -32.83 -26.24
C LYS A 13 15.06 -33.06 -26.57
N ARG A 14 14.15 -32.21 -26.09
CA ARG A 14 12.74 -32.28 -26.51
C ARG A 14 12.60 -31.63 -27.90
N PRO A 15 11.92 -32.29 -28.84
CA PRO A 15 11.81 -31.82 -30.23
C PRO A 15 10.98 -30.55 -30.33
N ALA A 16 11.31 -29.74 -31.33
CA ALA A 16 10.56 -28.56 -31.75
C ALA A 16 9.08 -28.92 -31.95
N ARG A 17 8.19 -28.18 -31.29
CA ARG A 17 6.74 -28.34 -31.45
C ARG A 17 6.34 -27.91 -32.86
N PRO A 18 5.66 -28.75 -33.66
CA PRO A 18 5.23 -28.38 -35.00
C PRO A 18 4.18 -27.27 -34.94
N ARG A 19 4.35 -26.29 -35.83
CA ARG A 19 3.39 -25.23 -36.15
C ARG A 19 2.40 -25.77 -37.19
N ALA A 20 1.18 -26.03 -36.76
CA ALA A 20 0.02 -26.42 -37.58
C ALA A 20 -1.22 -26.10 -36.72
N THR A 21 -2.32 -25.48 -37.15
CA THR A 21 -2.94 -25.17 -38.45
C THR A 21 -3.78 -23.89 -38.25
N LYS A 22 -3.75 -22.93 -39.16
CA LYS A 22 -4.75 -22.73 -40.23
C LYS A 22 -6.19 -22.59 -39.72
N GLY A 23 -6.72 -21.37 -39.89
CA GLY A 23 -8.11 -21.11 -40.25
C GLY A 23 -9.18 -21.45 -39.21
N LEU A 24 -9.43 -20.54 -38.28
CA LEU A 24 -10.80 -20.31 -37.84
C LEU A 24 -11.16 -18.89 -38.25
N ASP A 25 -11.67 -18.77 -39.47
CA ASP A 25 -12.43 -17.61 -39.94
C ASP A 25 -13.59 -17.37 -38.97
N ARG A 26 -13.35 -16.55 -37.95
CA ARG A 26 -14.44 -15.90 -37.23
C ARG A 26 -15.09 -14.96 -38.25
N LYS A 27 -16.18 -15.41 -38.87
CA LYS A 27 -17.21 -14.51 -39.36
C LYS A 27 -17.45 -13.48 -38.26
N ALA A 28 -16.97 -12.27 -38.47
CA ALA A 28 -17.36 -11.11 -37.71
C ALA A 28 -18.87 -10.94 -37.97
N GLY A 29 -19.66 -11.56 -37.11
CA GLY A 29 -21.06 -11.22 -36.98
C GLY A 29 -21.11 -9.72 -36.71
N SER A 30 -21.75 -9.01 -37.63
CA SER A 30 -22.16 -7.61 -37.50
C SER A 30 -23.18 -7.48 -36.36
N GLY A 31 -22.75 -7.79 -35.14
CA GLY A 31 -23.42 -7.38 -33.92
C GLY A 31 -23.06 -5.91 -33.74
N GLN A 32 -24.01 -5.04 -34.03
CA GLN A 32 -23.95 -3.64 -33.63
C GLN A 32 -23.94 -3.62 -32.09
N GLY A 33 -22.75 -3.77 -31.52
CA GLY A 33 -22.53 -3.59 -30.09
C GLY A 33 -22.75 -2.11 -29.80
N LEU A 34 -23.81 -1.82 -29.05
CA LEU A 34 -24.01 -0.51 -28.44
C LEU A 34 -22.69 -0.11 -27.77
N ALA A 35 -22.05 0.95 -28.25
CA ALA A 35 -20.90 1.51 -27.56
C ALA A 35 -21.34 1.87 -26.13
N PRO A 36 -20.53 1.55 -25.10
CA PRO A 36 -20.86 1.96 -23.74
C PRO A 36 -21.03 3.49 -23.69
N PRO A 37 -21.98 4.02 -22.91
CA PRO A 37 -22.28 5.44 -22.85
C PRO A 37 -21.14 6.30 -22.25
N TYR A 38 -20.01 5.69 -21.88
CA TYR A 38 -18.81 6.36 -21.40
C TYR A 38 -17.57 5.87 -22.16
N PRO A 39 -16.67 6.79 -22.59
CA PRO A 39 -15.39 6.40 -23.16
C PRO A 39 -14.54 5.73 -22.08
N ILE A 40 -14.22 4.44 -22.27
CA ILE A 40 -13.24 3.75 -21.42
C ILE A 40 -11.85 4.28 -21.79
N PRO A 41 -11.05 4.78 -20.82
CA PRO A 41 -9.70 5.23 -21.11
C PRO A 41 -8.87 4.07 -21.68
N ASP A 42 -8.13 4.34 -22.75
CA ASP A 42 -7.15 3.42 -23.31
C ASP A 42 -6.08 3.04 -22.27
N GLY A 43 -5.46 1.87 -22.44
CA GLY A 43 -4.51 1.32 -21.46
C GLY A 43 -3.34 2.25 -21.13
N GLU A 44 -2.92 3.10 -22.08
CA GLU A 44 -1.89 4.11 -21.87
C GLU A 44 -2.37 5.23 -20.95
N LYS A 45 -3.57 5.79 -21.19
CA LYS A 45 -4.16 6.81 -20.31
C LYS A 45 -4.46 6.27 -18.92
N MET A 46 -4.92 5.01 -18.81
CA MET A 46 -5.17 4.40 -17.51
C MET A 46 -3.89 4.22 -16.69
N GLN A 47 -2.77 3.81 -17.31
CA GLN A 47 -1.47 3.73 -16.64
C GLN A 47 -0.95 5.09 -16.17
N LYS A 48 -1.11 6.14 -16.97
CA LYS A 48 -0.77 7.52 -16.59
C LYS A 48 -1.59 7.99 -15.39
N LEU A 49 -2.91 7.73 -15.40
CA LEU A 49 -3.80 8.05 -14.28
C LEU A 49 -3.42 7.30 -13.01
N LEU A 50 -3.20 5.98 -13.09
CA LEU A 50 -2.73 5.18 -11.96
C LEU A 50 -1.45 5.74 -11.36
N LYS A 51 -0.47 6.07 -12.22
CA LYS A 51 0.81 6.65 -11.78
C LYS A 51 0.61 7.98 -11.05
N VAL A 52 -0.24 8.86 -11.56
CA VAL A 52 -0.54 10.15 -10.91
C VAL A 52 -1.22 9.92 -9.56
N VAL A 53 -2.24 9.06 -9.50
CA VAL A 53 -2.93 8.73 -8.25
C VAL A 53 -1.95 8.15 -7.22
N THR A 54 -1.10 7.21 -7.62
CA THR A 54 -0.08 6.64 -6.73
C THR A 54 0.85 7.71 -6.17
N VAL A 55 1.31 8.66 -7.00
CA VAL A 55 2.16 9.76 -6.53
C VAL A 55 1.44 10.59 -5.47
N PHE A 56 0.18 10.97 -5.70
CA PHE A 56 -0.58 11.74 -4.72
C PHE A 56 -0.84 10.97 -3.43
N VAL A 57 -1.14 9.67 -3.52
CA VAL A 57 -1.32 8.81 -2.34
C VAL A 57 -0.03 8.72 -1.53
N VAL A 58 1.12 8.50 -2.19
CA VAL A 58 2.42 8.44 -1.51
C VAL A 58 2.77 9.79 -0.90
N ALA A 59 2.60 10.89 -1.63
CA ALA A 59 2.86 12.22 -1.12
C ALA A 59 1.99 12.55 0.11
N GLY A 60 0.69 12.23 0.05
CA GLY A 60 -0.21 12.37 1.19
C GLY A 60 0.21 11.52 2.38
N ALA A 61 0.52 10.24 2.16
CA ALA A 61 0.98 9.34 3.21
C ALA A 61 2.27 9.84 3.90
N VAL A 62 3.22 10.37 3.13
CA VAL A 62 4.45 10.95 3.67
C VAL A 62 4.17 12.22 4.46
N MET A 63 3.32 13.13 3.94
CA MET A 63 3.02 14.38 4.65
C MET A 63 2.26 14.13 5.96
N PHE A 64 1.13 13.42 5.91
CA PHE A 64 0.30 13.18 7.09
C PHE A 64 0.88 12.11 8.01
N GLY A 65 1.32 10.98 7.43
CA GLY A 65 1.92 9.88 8.19
C GLY A 65 3.29 10.26 8.76
N GLY A 66 4.11 11.00 8.00
CA GLY A 66 5.38 11.54 8.49
C GLY A 66 5.16 12.54 9.62
N ARG A 67 4.27 13.52 9.47
CA ARG A 67 3.95 14.48 10.54
C ARG A 67 3.42 13.80 11.79
N TRP A 68 2.52 12.83 11.64
CA TRP A 68 2.01 12.01 12.74
C TRP A 68 3.12 11.21 13.43
N TYR A 69 4.00 10.58 12.65
CA TYR A 69 5.12 9.80 13.19
C TYR A 69 6.11 10.68 13.95
N MET A 70 6.45 11.86 13.41
CA MET A 70 7.30 12.83 14.11
C MET A 70 6.69 13.24 15.45
N TYR A 71 5.37 13.49 15.50
CA TYR A 71 4.68 13.78 16.75
C TYR A 71 4.78 12.62 17.76
N VAL A 72 4.36 11.41 17.37
CA VAL A 72 4.28 10.25 18.27
C VAL A 72 5.66 9.76 18.72
N ALA A 73 6.60 9.67 17.79
CA ALA A 73 7.86 8.96 17.99
C ALA A 73 9.04 9.90 18.27
N GLN A 74 8.93 11.20 17.97
CA GLN A 74 10.05 12.15 18.06
C GLN A 74 9.69 13.50 18.69
N GLY A 75 8.41 13.77 18.99
CA GLY A 75 7.98 15.06 19.53
C GLY A 75 8.60 15.37 20.89
N ASP A 76 8.77 16.66 21.17
CA ASP A 76 9.31 17.16 22.45
C ASP A 76 8.26 17.22 23.56
N THR A 77 6.97 17.24 23.19
CA THR A 77 5.83 17.33 24.09
C THR A 77 4.66 16.48 23.58
N PRO A 78 3.85 15.88 24.47
CA PRO A 78 2.63 15.18 24.06
C PRO A 78 1.49 16.14 23.69
N TYR A 79 1.63 17.45 23.87
CA TYR A 79 0.55 18.43 23.76
C TYR A 79 0.60 19.30 22.49
N ASP A 80 1.02 18.73 21.35
CA ASP A 80 0.98 19.37 20.03
C ASP A 80 -0.42 19.24 19.43
N GLU A 81 -1.13 20.34 19.24
CA GLU A 81 -2.52 20.35 18.78
C GLU A 81 -2.72 19.66 17.42
N VAL A 82 -1.78 19.83 16.48
CA VAL A 82 -1.85 19.22 15.15
C VAL A 82 -1.55 17.73 15.26
N GLY A 83 -0.56 17.36 16.07
CA GLY A 83 -0.21 15.97 16.35
C GLY A 83 -1.36 15.19 16.99
N ILE A 84 -2.02 15.79 17.98
CA ILE A 84 -3.19 15.24 18.66
C ILE A 84 -4.31 14.98 17.66
N ALA A 85 -4.66 15.97 16.84
CA ALA A 85 -5.70 15.84 15.83
C ALA A 85 -5.37 14.72 14.83
N LEU A 86 -4.13 14.67 14.33
CA LEU A 86 -3.68 13.61 13.41
C LEU A 86 -3.75 12.23 14.05
N ASN A 87 -3.37 12.09 15.32
CA ASN A 87 -3.47 10.82 16.03
C ASN A 87 -4.95 10.42 16.26
N GLY A 88 -5.83 11.39 16.47
CA GLY A 88 -7.28 11.16 16.54
C GLY A 88 -7.88 10.61 15.24
N TYR A 89 -7.37 11.04 14.08
CA TYR A 89 -7.79 10.52 12.77
C TYR A 89 -7.14 9.17 12.40
N ALA A 90 -6.10 8.73 13.12
CA ALA A 90 -5.45 7.47 12.84
C ALA A 90 -6.39 6.28 13.15
N PRO A 91 -6.32 5.19 12.36
CA PRO A 91 -7.08 3.97 12.66
C PRO A 91 -6.75 3.44 14.07
N SER A 92 -7.75 2.85 14.72
CA SER A 92 -7.67 2.38 16.11
C SER A 92 -6.34 1.67 16.49
N PRO A 93 -5.85 0.65 15.75
CA PRO A 93 -4.60 -0.02 16.12
C PRO A 93 -3.37 0.90 16.03
N LEU A 94 -3.34 1.79 15.03
CA LEU A 94 -2.23 2.73 14.86
C LEU A 94 -2.25 3.82 15.94
N ARG A 95 -3.46 4.29 16.29
CA ARG A 95 -3.67 5.25 17.38
C ARG A 95 -3.26 4.68 18.73
N SER A 96 -3.66 3.45 19.04
CA SER A 96 -3.26 2.75 20.27
C SER A 96 -1.75 2.61 20.36
N TRP A 97 -1.10 2.14 19.29
CA TRP A 97 0.37 2.09 19.23
C TRP A 97 0.99 3.46 19.49
N GLY A 98 0.43 4.51 18.90
CA GLY A 98 0.93 5.87 19.10
C GLY A 98 0.79 6.34 20.54
N CYS A 99 -0.35 6.08 21.18
CA CYS A 99 -0.56 6.40 22.59
C CYS A 99 0.43 5.68 23.51
N HIS A 100 0.65 4.38 23.32
CA HIS A 100 1.65 3.63 24.11
C HIS A 100 3.08 4.14 23.86
N LYS A 101 3.41 4.48 22.61
CA LYS A 101 4.73 5.02 22.26
C LYS A 101 4.97 6.37 22.95
N MET A 102 3.96 7.23 23.00
CA MET A 102 4.02 8.52 23.70
C MET A 102 4.10 8.34 25.23
N GLN A 103 3.31 7.43 25.82
CA GLN A 103 3.36 7.14 27.25
C GLN A 103 4.78 6.76 27.70
N ALA A 104 5.46 5.93 26.90
CA ALA A 104 6.84 5.51 27.18
C ALA A 104 7.84 6.68 27.10
N ARG A 105 7.57 7.70 26.28
CA ARG A 105 8.42 8.89 26.14
C ARG A 105 8.16 9.96 27.19
N PHE A 106 6.92 10.03 27.69
CA PHE A 106 6.45 11.09 28.59
C PHE A 106 5.92 10.52 29.91
N PRO A 107 6.77 9.84 30.71
CA PRO A 107 6.34 9.31 31.99
C PRO A 107 5.90 10.44 32.93
N GLY A 108 4.78 10.25 33.62
CA GLY A 108 4.24 11.21 34.59
C GLY A 108 3.50 12.40 33.97
N GLN A 109 3.43 12.50 32.64
CA GLN A 109 2.59 13.48 31.96
C GLN A 109 1.15 12.97 31.85
N LEU A 110 0.19 13.90 31.81
CA LEU A 110 -1.20 13.57 31.53
C LEU A 110 -1.35 13.13 30.06
N PRO A 111 -2.23 12.14 29.78
CA PRO A 111 -2.45 11.70 28.41
C PRO A 111 -3.08 12.82 27.57
N PRO A 112 -2.63 13.03 26.32
CA PRO A 112 -3.31 13.95 25.42
C PRO A 112 -4.67 13.39 24.98
N TYR A 113 -5.51 14.25 24.40
CA TYR A 113 -6.85 13.87 23.95
C TYR A 113 -6.83 12.63 23.05
N GLY A 114 -7.69 11.66 23.34
CA GLY A 114 -7.77 10.40 22.62
C GLY A 114 -6.76 9.33 23.02
N CYS A 115 -5.82 9.63 23.93
CA CYS A 115 -4.88 8.66 24.51
C CYS A 115 -5.11 8.38 26.00
N GLY A 116 -6.12 9.02 26.61
CA GLY A 116 -6.48 8.83 28.01
C GLY A 116 -7.74 7.99 28.19
N THR A 117 -7.85 7.35 29.34
CA THR A 117 -9.08 6.73 29.85
C THR A 117 -10.22 7.76 29.94
N PRO A 118 -11.49 7.34 30.12
CA PRO A 118 -12.62 8.27 30.17
C PRO A 118 -12.52 9.40 31.20
N ASP A 119 -11.72 9.22 32.26
CA ASP A 119 -11.43 10.24 33.27
C ASP A 119 -10.36 11.27 32.81
N GLY A 120 -9.64 11.01 31.72
CA GLY A 120 -8.59 11.87 31.16
C GLY A 120 -7.33 11.98 32.03
N ARG A 121 -7.19 11.15 33.06
CA ARG A 121 -6.08 11.22 34.03
C ARG A 121 -5.06 10.10 33.84
N ASN A 122 -5.51 8.97 33.31
CA ASN A 122 -4.67 7.80 33.09
C ASN A 122 -4.56 7.49 31.60
N TRP A 123 -3.41 6.96 31.19
CA TRP A 123 -3.18 6.52 29.81
C TRP A 123 -4.00 5.25 29.51
N LEU A 124 -4.44 5.12 28.25
CA LEU A 124 -5.12 3.92 27.73
C LEU A 124 -4.19 2.72 27.59
#